data_AF-A0A1G7X9Y5-F1
#
_entry.id   AF-A0A1G7X9Y5-F1
#
_cell.length_a   1.000
_cell.length_b   1.000
_cell.length_c   1.000
_cell.angle_alpha   90.00
_cell.angle_beta   90.00
_cell.angle_gamma   90.00
#
_symmetry.space_group_name_H-M   'P 1'
#
loop_
_entity.id
_entity.type
_entity.pdbx_description
1 polymer ?
#
loop_
_entity_poly.entity_id
_entity_poly.type
_entity_poly.pdbx_seq_one_letter_code
_entity_poly.pdbx_strand_id
1 'polypeptide(L)'
;MNSLHLDLPESQLVLNAQDKFQKQIIAANYAIISAINGTMDFDAPIAANLFGLSNEHLALITGATKSALATALTIGLPIFSLRIATMGFMNVLNEPQGTDTAMTMLLDTFDQPPPLLSLGEPFSVQRPPNSSEAMLEVQDGARRLIELANYSVLDAVRSLQTFDDPLASHLFGAEQDVLLALSQLPRARTLQLVLTGVPIFAVRQDWPQALLFAENDGISAPVSMLLNSFGLASLSAMSA
;
A
#
# COMPACT_ATOMS: atom_id res chain seq x y z
N MET A 1 27.45 -19.98 -29.45
CA MET A 1 26.33 -20.03 -28.48
C MET A 1 25.35 -18.96 -28.91
N ASN A 2 24.26 -19.34 -29.59
CA ASN A 2 23.26 -18.41 -30.06
C ASN A 2 22.31 -18.09 -28.90
N SER A 3 22.38 -16.88 -28.38
CA SER A 3 21.33 -16.32 -27.53
C SER A 3 20.05 -16.23 -28.36
N LEU A 4 19.09 -17.10 -28.06
CA LEU A 4 17.70 -16.97 -28.50
C LEU A 4 17.15 -15.67 -27.90
N HIS A 5 17.29 -14.57 -28.65
CA HIS A 5 16.48 -13.38 -28.49
C HIS A 5 15.08 -13.79 -28.97
N LEU A 6 14.25 -14.26 -28.03
CA LEU A 6 12.82 -14.42 -28.27
C LEU A 6 12.24 -13.00 -28.29
N ASP A 7 12.24 -12.40 -29.48
CA ASP A 7 11.50 -11.16 -29.74
C ASP A 7 10.01 -11.51 -29.65
N LEU A 8 9.48 -11.40 -28.43
CA LEU A 8 8.06 -11.49 -28.19
C LEU A 8 7.37 -10.34 -28.95
N PRO A 9 6.23 -10.59 -29.61
CA PRO A 9 5.44 -9.51 -30.21
C PRO A 9 5.13 -8.42 -29.17
N GLU A 10 5.19 -7.15 -29.57
CA GLU A 10 4.97 -6.00 -28.66
C GLU A 10 3.68 -6.12 -27.85
N SER A 11 2.61 -6.64 -28.46
CA SER A 11 1.33 -6.91 -27.77
C SER A 11 1.45 -7.92 -26.63
N GLN A 12 2.30 -8.93 -26.77
CA GLN A 12 2.56 -9.92 -25.72
C GLN A 12 3.39 -9.32 -24.58
N LEU A 13 4.31 -8.40 -24.89
CA LEU A 13 5.07 -7.66 -23.87
C LEU A 13 4.14 -6.75 -23.05
N VAL A 14 3.20 -6.05 -23.71
CA VAL A 14 2.19 -5.21 -23.04
C VAL A 14 1.28 -6.05 -22.14
N LEU A 15 0.76 -7.17 -22.63
CA LEU A 15 -0.09 -8.06 -21.83
C LEU A 15 0.65 -8.64 -20.61
N ASN A 16 1.91 -9.05 -20.79
CA ASN A 16 2.73 -9.55 -19.68
C ASN A 16 3.03 -8.45 -18.65
N ALA A 17 3.23 -7.21 -19.10
CA ALA A 17 3.44 -6.06 -18.21
C ALA A 17 2.17 -5.74 -17.40
N GLN A 18 1.00 -5.77 -18.04
CA GLN A 18 -0.30 -5.59 -17.37
C GLN A 18 -0.59 -6.69 -16.35
N ASP A 19 -0.37 -7.96 -16.70
CA ASP A 19 -0.53 -9.09 -15.78
C ASP A 19 0.43 -9.00 -14.59
N LYS A 20 1.69 -8.61 -14.82
CA LYS A 20 2.66 -8.37 -13.75
C LYS A 20 2.21 -7.23 -12.84
N PHE A 21 1.80 -6.10 -13.41
CA PHE A 21 1.30 -4.94 -12.64
C PHE A 21 0.11 -5.35 -11.76
N GLN A 22 -0.88 -6.02 -12.34
CA GLN A 22 -2.07 -6.46 -11.62
C GLN A 22 -1.72 -7.42 -10.47
N LYS A 23 -0.82 -8.38 -10.69
CA LYS A 23 -0.34 -9.30 -9.65
C LYS A 23 0.31 -8.55 -8.48
N GLN A 24 1.09 -7.51 -8.76
CA GLN A 24 1.75 -6.73 -7.72
C GLN A 24 0.76 -5.86 -6.93
N ILE A 25 -0.25 -5.30 -7.59
CA ILE A 25 -1.34 -4.60 -6.91
C ILE A 25 -2.10 -5.57 -5.99
N ILE A 26 -2.46 -6.76 -6.48
CA ILE A 26 -3.14 -7.77 -5.66
C ILE A 26 -2.28 -8.16 -4.46
N ALA A 27 -0.98 -8.41 -4.66
CA ALA A 27 -0.06 -8.72 -3.57
C ALA A 27 0.01 -7.59 -2.52
N ALA A 28 0.10 -6.33 -2.97
CA ALA A 28 0.08 -5.17 -2.08
C ALA A 28 -1.24 -5.08 -1.30
N ASN A 29 -2.37 -5.26 -1.96
CA ASN A 29 -3.69 -5.26 -1.33
C ASN A 29 -3.78 -6.28 -0.19
N TYR A 30 -3.35 -7.52 -0.43
CA TYR A 30 -3.32 -8.58 0.60
C TYR A 30 -2.35 -8.26 1.74
N ALA A 31 -1.17 -7.72 1.44
CA ALA A 31 -0.19 -7.35 2.47
C ALA A 31 -0.73 -6.24 3.39
N ILE A 32 -1.43 -5.27 2.83
CA ILE A 32 -2.09 -4.19 3.59
C ILE A 32 -3.15 -4.74 4.54
N ILE A 33 -4.05 -5.62 4.07
CA ILE A 33 -5.05 -6.22 4.95
C ILE A 33 -4.40 -7.08 6.04
N SER A 34 -3.31 -7.78 5.72
CA SER A 34 -2.54 -8.52 6.71
C SER A 34 -1.95 -7.62 7.78
N ALA A 35 -1.42 -6.45 7.41
CA ALA A 35 -0.92 -5.44 8.33
C ALA A 35 -2.03 -4.84 9.22
N ILE A 36 -3.21 -4.58 8.66
CA ILE A 36 -4.39 -4.12 9.41
C ILE A 36 -4.76 -5.16 10.47
N ASN A 37 -4.94 -6.42 10.07
CA ASN A 37 -5.32 -7.49 10.99
C ASN A 37 -4.25 -7.71 12.08
N GLY A 38 -2.96 -7.72 11.71
CA GLY A 38 -1.88 -7.86 12.68
C GLY A 38 -1.80 -6.70 13.68
N THR A 39 -2.14 -5.49 13.25
CA THR A 39 -2.18 -4.31 14.15
C THR A 39 -3.41 -4.35 15.05
N MET A 40 -4.56 -4.83 14.55
CA MET A 40 -5.78 -5.02 15.34
C MET A 40 -5.60 -6.03 16.48
N ASP A 41 -4.81 -7.08 16.26
CA ASP A 41 -4.47 -8.08 17.29
C ASP A 41 -3.61 -7.49 18.42
N PHE A 42 -2.94 -6.36 18.17
CA PHE A 42 -2.08 -5.65 19.13
C PHE A 42 -2.80 -4.46 19.79
N ASP A 43 -3.34 -3.53 18.99
CA ASP A 43 -3.95 -2.27 19.43
C ASP A 43 -4.97 -1.79 18.37
N ALA A 44 -6.24 -2.12 18.59
CA ALA A 44 -7.32 -1.75 17.67
C ALA A 44 -7.53 -0.22 17.52
N PRO A 45 -7.49 0.60 18.59
CA PRO A 45 -7.59 2.06 18.49
C PRO A 45 -6.56 2.73 17.56
N ILE A 46 -5.31 2.26 17.53
CA ILE A 46 -4.29 2.90 16.69
C ILE A 46 -4.36 2.48 15.21
N ALA A 47 -4.94 1.29 14.92
CA ALA A 47 -5.02 0.75 13.57
C ALA A 47 -5.78 1.68 12.61
N ALA A 48 -6.91 2.25 13.03
CA ALA A 48 -7.70 3.16 12.19
C ALA A 48 -6.84 4.34 11.71
N ASN A 49 -6.16 5.01 12.63
CA ASN A 49 -5.30 6.15 12.32
C ASN A 49 -4.07 5.74 11.47
N LEU A 50 -3.40 4.62 11.80
CA LEU A 50 -2.23 4.15 11.04
C LEU A 50 -2.55 3.90 9.56
N PHE A 51 -3.71 3.30 9.29
CA PHE A 51 -4.12 2.96 7.93
C PHE A 51 -5.00 4.04 7.28
N GLY A 52 -5.19 5.19 7.94
CA GLY A 52 -5.98 6.31 7.41
C GLY A 52 -7.45 5.96 7.23
N LEU A 53 -8.03 5.19 8.15
CA LEU A 53 -9.40 4.72 8.14
C LEU A 53 -10.23 5.37 9.27
N SER A 54 -11.53 5.47 9.07
CA SER A 54 -12.47 5.66 10.20
C SER A 54 -12.65 4.33 10.95
N ASN A 55 -13.09 4.40 12.21
CA ASN A 55 -13.43 3.19 12.98
C ASN A 55 -14.54 2.37 12.32
N GLU A 56 -15.47 3.03 11.64
CA GLU A 56 -16.55 2.37 10.89
C GLU A 56 -15.99 1.58 9.70
N HIS A 57 -15.07 2.17 8.93
CA HIS A 57 -14.40 1.47 7.83
C HIS A 57 -13.55 0.29 8.31
N LEU A 58 -12.85 0.45 9.42
CA LEU A 58 -12.08 -0.62 10.04
C LEU A 58 -12.99 -1.79 10.46
N ALA A 59 -14.18 -1.50 11.00
CA ALA A 59 -15.18 -2.51 11.34
C ALA A 59 -15.72 -3.24 10.10
N LEU A 60 -15.93 -2.55 8.98
CA LEU A 60 -16.32 -3.18 7.71
C LEU A 60 -15.26 -4.16 7.21
N ILE A 61 -13.99 -3.77 7.24
CA ILE A 61 -12.87 -4.61 6.77
C ILE A 61 -12.73 -5.85 7.63
N THR A 62 -12.76 -5.69 8.95
CA THR A 62 -12.56 -6.79 9.91
C THR A 62 -13.79 -7.68 10.05
N GLY A 63 -14.98 -7.16 9.77
CA GLY A 63 -16.24 -7.92 9.74
C GLY A 63 -16.55 -8.60 8.40
N ALA A 64 -15.86 -8.24 7.32
CA ALA A 64 -16.11 -8.79 5.99
C ALA A 64 -15.86 -10.31 5.93
N THR A 65 -16.69 -11.01 5.16
CA THR A 65 -16.44 -12.43 4.92
C THR A 65 -15.14 -12.65 4.15
N LYS A 66 -14.46 -13.78 4.38
CA LYS A 66 -13.23 -14.14 3.62
C LYS A 66 -13.44 -14.12 2.11
N SER A 67 -14.63 -14.48 1.65
CA SER A 67 -14.99 -14.49 0.23
C SER A 67 -15.12 -13.08 -0.34
N ALA A 68 -15.81 -12.19 0.37
CA ALA A 68 -15.98 -10.80 -0.06
C ALA A 68 -14.64 -10.05 -0.06
N LEU A 69 -13.84 -10.25 0.98
CA LEU A 69 -12.49 -9.69 1.06
C LEU A 69 -11.62 -10.22 -0.10
N ALA A 70 -11.59 -11.53 -0.34
CA ALA A 70 -10.82 -12.10 -1.45
C ALA A 70 -11.28 -11.55 -2.81
N THR A 71 -12.59 -11.42 -3.01
CA THR A 71 -13.16 -10.84 -4.24
C THR A 71 -12.72 -9.38 -4.41
N ALA A 72 -12.82 -8.57 -3.36
CA ALA A 72 -12.45 -7.15 -3.42
C ALA A 72 -10.93 -6.94 -3.63
N LEU A 73 -10.09 -7.79 -3.04
CA LEU A 73 -8.63 -7.66 -3.15
C LEU A 73 -8.08 -8.13 -4.51
N THR A 74 -8.80 -9.02 -5.20
CA THR A 74 -8.40 -9.58 -6.51
C THR A 74 -8.83 -8.75 -7.71
N ILE A 75 -9.56 -7.65 -7.49
CA ILE A 75 -9.99 -6.70 -8.53
C ILE A 75 -8.80 -6.15 -9.35
N GLY A 76 -7.62 -6.08 -8.75
CA GLY A 76 -6.43 -5.55 -9.43
C GLY A 76 -6.35 -4.03 -9.47
N LEU A 77 -7.17 -3.35 -8.66
CA LEU A 77 -7.06 -1.92 -8.38
C LEU A 77 -6.45 -1.72 -6.98
N PRO A 78 -5.60 -0.70 -6.79
CA PRO A 78 -5.00 -0.44 -5.48
C PRO A 78 -6.05 0.00 -4.47
N ILE A 79 -6.07 -0.64 -3.30
CA ILE A 79 -6.95 -0.25 -2.18
C ILE A 79 -6.38 0.93 -1.38
N PHE A 80 -5.26 1.49 -1.83
CA PHE A 80 -4.44 2.43 -1.10
C PHE A 80 -4.05 3.63 -1.95
N SER A 81 -3.70 4.72 -1.28
CA SER A 81 -2.98 5.85 -1.85
C SER A 81 -1.63 6.01 -1.13
N LEU A 82 -0.65 6.58 -1.82
CA LEU A 82 0.65 6.87 -1.24
C LEU A 82 0.54 8.10 -0.32
N ARG A 83 1.15 8.01 0.87
CA ARG A 83 1.40 9.16 1.74
C ARG A 83 2.59 9.99 1.22
N ILE A 84 3.51 9.33 0.53
CA ILE A 84 4.62 9.97 -0.20
C ILE A 84 4.09 10.50 -1.52
N ALA A 85 3.48 11.69 -1.49
CA ALA A 85 2.75 12.24 -2.63
C ALA A 85 3.45 13.42 -3.33
N THR A 86 4.57 13.92 -2.82
CA THR A 86 5.23 15.14 -3.33
C THR A 86 6.73 14.97 -3.59
N MET A 87 7.23 15.71 -4.57
CA MET A 87 8.68 15.72 -4.87
C MET A 87 9.53 16.30 -3.73
N GLY A 88 8.95 17.13 -2.86
CA GLY A 88 9.63 17.63 -1.66
C GLY A 88 10.12 16.50 -0.77
N PHE A 89 9.29 15.47 -0.55
CA PHE A 89 9.68 14.28 0.20
C PHE A 89 10.84 13.54 -0.47
N MET A 90 10.77 13.35 -1.79
CA MET A 90 11.77 12.62 -2.56
C MET A 90 13.12 13.31 -2.55
N ASN A 91 13.14 14.64 -2.62
CA ASN A 91 14.37 15.43 -2.53
C ASN A 91 15.05 15.21 -1.19
N VAL A 92 14.29 15.34 -0.09
CA VAL A 92 14.78 15.13 1.27
C VAL A 92 15.28 13.70 1.47
N LEU A 93 14.52 12.68 1.04
CA LEU A 93 14.93 11.28 1.18
C LEU A 93 16.28 10.97 0.51
N ASN A 94 16.59 11.64 -0.59
CA ASN A 94 17.83 11.42 -1.33
C ASN A 94 19.04 12.13 -0.70
N GLU A 95 18.84 13.09 0.19
CA GLU A 95 19.92 13.77 0.90
C GLU A 95 20.64 12.82 1.89
N PRO A 96 21.98 12.95 2.06
CA PRO A 96 22.74 12.10 2.98
C PRO A 96 22.26 12.10 4.43
N GLN A 97 21.64 13.21 4.88
CA GLN A 97 21.13 13.38 6.26
C GLN A 97 19.60 13.55 6.30
N GLY A 98 18.90 13.41 5.18
CA GLY A 98 17.47 13.72 5.10
C GLY A 98 16.54 12.65 5.65
N THR A 99 17.04 11.53 6.17
CA THR A 99 16.20 10.41 6.66
C THR A 99 15.26 10.85 7.77
N ASP A 100 15.75 11.60 8.76
CA ASP A 100 14.95 12.04 9.91
C ASP A 100 13.90 13.07 9.46
N THR A 101 14.28 13.97 8.56
CA THR A 101 13.35 14.96 7.99
C THR A 101 12.28 14.27 7.12
N ALA A 102 12.66 13.31 6.28
CA ALA A 102 11.70 12.51 5.51
C ALA A 102 10.75 11.75 6.44
N MET A 103 11.24 11.25 7.58
CA MET A 103 10.38 10.63 8.58
C MET A 103 9.39 11.62 9.18
N THR A 104 9.84 12.80 9.58
CA THR A 104 8.94 13.85 10.08
C THR A 104 7.87 14.19 9.05
N MET A 105 8.26 14.36 7.78
CA MET A 105 7.32 14.61 6.69
C MET A 105 6.32 13.48 6.49
N LEU A 106 6.72 12.21 6.69
CA LEU A 106 5.79 11.08 6.63
C LEU A 106 4.78 11.14 7.78
N LEU A 107 5.24 11.42 9.00
CA LEU A 107 4.38 11.51 10.18
C LEU A 107 3.39 12.67 10.11
N ASP A 108 3.77 13.77 9.45
CA ASP A 108 2.89 14.91 9.21
C ASP A 108 1.71 14.57 8.28
N THR A 109 1.72 13.40 7.61
CA THR A 109 0.59 12.93 6.80
C THR A 109 -0.54 12.28 7.61
N PHE A 110 -0.36 12.11 8.92
CA PHE A 110 -1.34 11.49 9.81
C PHE A 110 -2.10 12.58 10.57
N ASP A 111 -3.42 12.42 10.69
CA ASP A 111 -4.26 13.31 11.51
C ASP A 111 -3.81 13.31 12.98
N GLN A 112 -3.36 12.13 13.45
CA GLN A 112 -2.70 11.96 14.73
C GLN A 112 -1.39 11.22 14.48
N PRO A 113 -0.22 11.89 14.51
CA PRO A 113 1.05 11.21 14.29
C PRO A 113 1.18 9.99 15.22
N PRO A 114 1.40 8.78 14.69
CA PRO A 114 1.60 7.62 15.55
C PRO A 114 2.83 7.90 16.43
N PRO A 115 2.83 7.46 17.70
CA PRO A 115 4.02 7.60 18.54
C PRO A 115 5.19 6.97 17.79
N LEU A 116 6.28 7.74 17.66
CA LEU A 116 7.56 7.28 17.12
C LEU A 116 8.04 6.09 17.95
N LEU A 117 7.61 4.88 17.58
CA LEU A 117 8.18 3.65 18.08
C LEU A 117 9.56 3.56 17.43
N SER A 118 10.58 4.11 18.13
CA SER A 118 11.97 4.29 17.72
C SER A 118 12.34 3.58 16.42
N LEU A 119 12.28 4.39 15.37
CA LEU A 119 12.69 4.12 14.01
C LEU A 119 14.22 4.07 13.91
N GLY A 120 14.82 3.00 14.44
CA GLY A 120 16.27 2.84 14.38
C GLY A 120 16.88 1.88 15.40
N GLU A 121 16.13 1.52 16.45
CA GLU A 121 16.55 0.47 17.38
C GLU A 121 15.53 -0.68 17.41
N PRO A 122 15.97 -1.92 17.67
CA PRO A 122 15.05 -2.99 18.05
C PRO A 122 14.33 -2.57 19.33
N PHE A 123 13.13 -1.98 19.21
CA PHE A 123 12.25 -1.56 20.31
C PHE A 123 12.96 -1.28 21.65
N SER A 124 13.92 -0.35 21.66
CA SER A 124 14.49 0.19 22.89
C SER A 124 13.71 1.44 23.32
N VAL A 125 12.38 1.41 23.35
CA VAL A 125 11.60 2.46 24.02
C VAL A 125 11.00 1.84 25.27
N GLN A 126 11.28 2.46 26.40
CA GLN A 126 10.80 2.15 27.75
C GLN A 126 9.66 1.13 27.76
N ARG A 127 10.04 -0.13 28.03
CA ARG A 127 9.11 -1.22 28.30
C ARG A 127 8.06 -0.68 29.28
N PRO A 128 6.76 -0.73 28.95
CA PRO A 128 5.74 -0.57 29.97
C PRO A 128 6.14 -1.47 31.13
N PRO A 129 6.26 -0.97 32.38
CA PRO A 129 6.53 -1.85 33.50
C PRO A 129 5.46 -2.94 33.47
N ASN A 130 5.88 -4.20 33.29
CA ASN A 130 5.06 -5.42 33.15
C ASN A 130 4.59 -5.84 31.74
N SER A 131 5.22 -5.39 30.65
CA SER A 131 4.98 -5.99 29.33
C SER A 131 5.49 -7.44 29.28
N SER A 132 4.62 -8.39 28.90
CA SER A 132 4.99 -9.81 28.76
C SER A 132 5.71 -10.06 27.43
N GLU A 133 6.55 -11.10 27.36
CA GLU A 133 7.22 -11.51 26.11
C GLU A 133 6.22 -11.73 24.96
N ALA A 134 5.05 -12.31 25.27
CA ALA A 134 3.99 -12.52 24.29
C ALA A 134 3.44 -11.21 23.69
N MET A 135 3.32 -10.13 24.47
CA MET A 135 2.89 -8.83 23.93
C MET A 135 3.94 -8.22 22.99
N LEU A 136 5.23 -8.41 23.31
CA LEU A 136 6.33 -7.94 22.48
C LEU A 136 6.40 -8.70 21.15
N GLU A 137 6.19 -10.02 21.17
CA GLU A 137 6.14 -10.84 19.95
C GLU A 137 4.99 -10.44 19.02
N VAL A 138 3.82 -10.12 19.57
CA VAL A 138 2.66 -9.63 18.80
C VAL A 138 2.95 -8.26 18.19
N GLN A 139 3.59 -7.36 18.93
CA GLN A 139 4.01 -6.05 18.45
C GLN A 139 5.03 -6.14 17.30
N ASP A 140 6.04 -6.99 17.45
CA ASP A 140 7.04 -7.26 16.41
C ASP A 140 6.40 -7.90 15.17
N GLY A 141 5.41 -8.77 15.37
CA GLY A 141 4.59 -9.34 14.30
C GLY A 141 3.85 -8.29 13.50
N ALA A 142 3.11 -7.39 14.18
CA ALA A 142 2.38 -6.30 13.55
C ALA A 142 3.31 -5.37 12.75
N ARG A 143 4.46 -5.02 13.33
CA ARG A 143 5.49 -4.22 12.64
C ARG A 143 5.97 -4.88 11.36
N ARG A 144 6.36 -6.16 11.40
CA ARG A 144 6.85 -6.88 10.21
C ARG A 144 5.81 -6.95 9.11
N LEU A 145 4.52 -7.01 9.46
CA LEU A 145 3.43 -6.97 8.49
C LEU A 145 3.30 -5.58 7.84
N ILE A 146 3.49 -4.50 8.60
CA ILE A 146 3.57 -3.14 8.02
C ILE A 146 4.78 -3.01 7.09
N GLU A 147 5.96 -3.50 7.49
CA GLU A 147 7.16 -3.48 6.65
C GLU A 147 6.93 -4.28 5.35
N LEU A 148 6.30 -5.44 5.43
CA LEU A 148 5.90 -6.23 4.25
C LEU A 148 4.91 -5.49 3.35
N ALA A 149 3.93 -4.79 3.94
CA ALA A 149 2.99 -3.97 3.19
C ALA A 149 3.68 -2.80 2.50
N ASN A 150 4.58 -2.08 3.19
CA ASN A 150 5.41 -1.02 2.60
C ASN A 150 6.22 -1.54 1.41
N TYR A 151 6.86 -2.71 1.56
CA TYR A 151 7.62 -3.33 0.48
C TYR A 151 6.73 -3.65 -0.72
N SER A 152 5.57 -4.26 -0.47
CA SER A 152 4.64 -4.68 -1.52
C SER A 152 4.06 -3.47 -2.28
N VAL A 153 3.76 -2.38 -1.57
CA VAL A 153 3.34 -1.11 -2.17
C VAL A 153 4.44 -0.53 -3.07
N LEU A 154 5.69 -0.50 -2.61
CA LEU A 154 6.81 -0.02 -3.43
C LEU A 154 7.07 -0.93 -4.64
N ASP A 155 6.90 -2.25 -4.51
CA ASP A 155 7.04 -3.17 -5.64
C ASP A 155 5.92 -3.01 -6.67
N ALA A 156 4.70 -2.71 -6.22
CA ALA A 156 3.60 -2.32 -7.10
C ALA A 156 3.91 -1.01 -7.85
N VAL A 157 4.41 0.02 -7.17
CA VAL A 157 4.84 1.28 -7.82
C VAL A 157 5.97 1.02 -8.83
N ARG A 158 6.93 0.15 -8.53
CA ARG A 158 8.00 -0.22 -9.48
C ARG A 158 7.50 -0.90 -10.73
N SER A 159 6.42 -1.67 -10.63
CA SER A 159 5.85 -2.36 -11.79
C SER A 159 5.30 -1.37 -12.84
N LEU A 160 5.06 -0.10 -12.47
CA LEU A 160 4.76 0.98 -13.42
C LEU A 160 5.91 1.26 -14.40
N GLN A 161 7.17 0.96 -14.09
CA GLN A 161 8.26 1.14 -15.07
C GLN A 161 8.09 0.27 -16.31
N THR A 162 7.30 -0.79 -16.20
CA THR A 162 6.96 -1.66 -17.33
C THR A 162 5.69 -1.23 -18.06
N PHE A 163 5.02 -0.18 -17.58
CA PHE A 163 3.70 0.25 -18.03
C PHE A 163 3.58 1.78 -17.96
N ASP A 164 3.75 2.46 -19.09
CA ASP A 164 3.60 3.92 -19.20
C ASP A 164 2.12 4.29 -19.15
N ASP A 165 1.58 4.38 -17.93
CA ASP A 165 0.16 4.62 -17.70
C ASP A 165 -0.09 6.07 -17.25
N PRO A 166 -0.75 6.92 -18.07
CA PRO A 166 -1.16 8.25 -17.64
C PRO A 166 -2.15 8.22 -16.45
N LEU A 167 -2.73 7.06 -16.13
CA LEU A 167 -3.65 6.86 -15.00
C LEU A 167 -2.92 6.52 -13.69
N ALA A 168 -1.62 6.25 -13.72
CA ALA A 168 -0.85 5.86 -12.53
C ALA A 168 -0.99 6.87 -11.37
N SER A 169 -0.97 8.16 -11.68
CA SER A 169 -1.15 9.23 -10.69
C SER A 169 -2.51 9.17 -10.01
N HIS A 170 -3.58 8.79 -10.73
CA HIS A 170 -4.92 8.62 -10.17
C HIS A 170 -5.04 7.32 -9.34
N LEU A 171 -4.41 6.24 -9.81
CA LEU A 171 -4.42 4.95 -9.12
C LEU A 171 -3.72 5.03 -7.76
N PHE A 172 -2.52 5.62 -7.72
CA PHE A 172 -1.70 5.69 -6.50
C PHE A 172 -1.90 6.98 -5.69
N GLY A 173 -2.59 7.99 -6.25
CA GLY A 173 -2.84 9.26 -5.56
C GLY A 173 -1.58 10.08 -5.32
N ALA A 174 -0.59 10.01 -6.23
CA ALA A 174 0.67 10.73 -6.15
C ALA A 174 1.01 11.39 -7.49
N GLU A 175 1.84 12.43 -7.47
CA GLU A 175 2.32 13.09 -8.68
C GLU A 175 3.15 12.13 -9.55
N GLN A 176 3.12 12.31 -10.87
CA GLN A 176 3.72 11.36 -11.81
C GLN A 176 5.27 11.30 -11.69
N ASP A 177 5.90 12.44 -11.43
CA ASP A 177 7.32 12.56 -11.14
C ASP A 177 7.71 11.88 -9.82
N VAL A 178 6.85 11.93 -8.80
CA VAL A 178 7.01 11.19 -7.54
C VAL A 178 6.96 9.69 -7.80
N LEU A 179 5.98 9.21 -8.57
CA LEU A 179 5.88 7.79 -8.93
C LEU A 179 7.11 7.33 -9.72
N LEU A 180 7.58 8.15 -10.67
CA LEU A 180 8.80 7.87 -11.41
C LEU A 180 10.01 7.77 -10.48
N ALA A 181 10.20 8.74 -9.58
CA ALA A 181 11.29 8.77 -8.62
C ALA A 181 11.24 7.58 -7.64
N LEU A 182 10.06 7.22 -7.14
CA LEU A 182 9.86 6.05 -6.28
C LEU A 182 10.15 4.74 -7.00
N SER A 183 9.74 4.63 -8.26
CA SER A 183 9.99 3.44 -9.06
C SER A 183 11.50 3.19 -9.28
N GLN A 184 12.28 4.27 -9.36
CA GLN A 184 13.74 4.22 -9.56
C GLN A 184 14.54 4.24 -8.25
N LEU A 185 13.85 4.19 -7.11
CA LEU A 185 14.47 4.37 -5.81
C LEU A 185 15.55 3.30 -5.56
N PRO A 186 16.80 3.69 -5.19
CA PRO A 186 17.85 2.73 -4.91
C PRO A 186 17.47 1.78 -3.78
N ARG A 187 17.93 0.52 -3.86
CA ARG A 187 17.60 -0.53 -2.89
C ARG A 187 17.81 -0.11 -1.43
N ALA A 188 18.90 0.62 -1.15
CA ALA A 188 19.19 1.11 0.20
C ALA A 188 18.10 2.06 0.72
N ARG A 189 17.63 3.00 -0.12
CA ARG A 189 16.55 3.95 0.23
C ARG A 189 15.19 3.26 0.33
N THR A 190 14.95 2.25 -0.50
CA THR A 190 13.76 1.39 -0.38
C THR A 190 13.72 0.69 0.96
N LEU A 191 14.83 0.07 1.37
CA LEU A 191 14.90 -0.61 2.65
C LEU A 191 14.70 0.37 3.81
N GLN A 192 15.20 1.60 3.69
CA GLN A 192 14.93 2.64 4.69
C GLN A 192 13.43 2.96 4.81
N LEU A 193 12.71 3.12 3.69
CA LEU A 193 11.25 3.34 3.69
C LEU A 193 10.45 2.11 4.16
N VAL A 194 10.94 0.91 3.87
CA VAL A 194 10.29 -0.34 4.26
C VAL A 194 10.40 -0.55 5.76
N LEU A 195 11.61 -0.45 6.30
CA LEU A 195 11.94 -0.73 7.69
C LEU A 195 11.48 0.36 8.66
N THR A 196 10.67 1.30 8.17
CA THR A 196 10.11 2.33 9.02
C THR A 196 9.14 1.76 10.05
N GLY A 197 8.43 0.67 9.71
CA GLY A 197 7.30 0.20 10.51
C GLY A 197 6.14 1.22 10.58
N VAL A 198 6.20 2.31 9.80
CA VAL A 198 5.14 3.29 9.62
C VAL A 198 4.59 3.12 8.21
N PRO A 199 3.27 2.96 8.00
CA PRO A 199 2.71 2.83 6.67
C PRO A 199 3.09 4.02 5.78
N ILE A 200 3.68 3.76 4.61
CA ILE A 200 3.93 4.80 3.59
C ILE A 200 2.70 5.07 2.71
N PHE A 201 1.57 4.49 3.09
CA PHE A 201 0.31 4.47 2.36
C PHE A 201 -0.85 4.70 3.35
N ALA A 202 -2.00 5.09 2.81
CA ALA A 202 -3.27 5.08 3.50
C ALA A 202 -4.25 4.22 2.71
N VAL A 203 -5.16 3.52 3.37
CA VAL A 203 -6.27 2.83 2.70
C VAL A 203 -7.22 3.91 2.19
N ARG A 204 -7.69 3.74 0.95
CA ARG A 204 -8.61 4.71 0.35
C ARG A 204 -9.97 4.64 1.04
N GLN A 205 -10.58 5.80 1.30
CA GLN A 205 -11.85 5.90 2.04
C GLN A 205 -13.04 5.30 1.29
N ASP A 206 -12.96 5.24 -0.05
CA ASP A 206 -13.98 4.66 -0.92
C ASP A 206 -13.96 3.13 -0.90
N TRP A 207 -12.79 2.50 -0.74
CA TRP A 207 -12.64 1.07 -0.89
C TRP A 207 -13.45 0.20 0.10
N PRO A 208 -13.55 0.51 1.41
CA PRO A 208 -14.32 -0.30 2.36
C PRO A 208 -15.79 -0.48 1.96
N GLN A 209 -16.38 0.48 1.24
CA GLN A 209 -17.75 0.35 0.73
C GLN A 209 -17.87 -0.71 -0.37
N ALA A 210 -16.79 -0.99 -1.11
CA ALA A 210 -16.76 -2.03 -2.14
C ALA A 210 -16.97 -3.44 -1.55
N LEU A 211 -16.64 -3.63 -0.26
CA LEU A 211 -16.88 -4.89 0.45
C LEU A 211 -18.38 -5.21 0.58
N LEU A 212 -19.23 -4.19 0.74
CA LEU A 212 -20.68 -4.36 0.82
C LEU A 212 -21.29 -4.88 -0.50
N PHE A 213 -20.72 -4.47 -1.63
CA PHE A 213 -21.14 -4.96 -2.95
C PHE A 213 -20.58 -6.34 -3.25
N ALA A 214 -19.34 -6.63 -2.82
CA ALA A 214 -18.71 -7.92 -3.02
C ALA A 214 -19.47 -9.07 -2.32
N GLU A 215 -20.19 -8.78 -1.23
CA GLU A 215 -21.03 -9.76 -0.54
C GLU A 215 -22.32 -10.12 -1.28
N ASN A 216 -22.87 -9.20 -2.07
CA ASN A 216 -24.22 -9.32 -2.64
C ASN A 216 -24.23 -9.54 -4.16
N ASP A 217 -23.31 -8.90 -4.89
CA ASP A 217 -23.42 -8.71 -6.34
C ASP A 217 -22.23 -9.28 -7.13
N GLY A 218 -21.25 -9.91 -6.47
CA GLY A 218 -20.02 -10.41 -7.09
C GLY A 218 -19.04 -9.28 -7.46
N ILE A 219 -18.11 -9.54 -8.37
CA ILE A 219 -16.95 -8.65 -8.60
C ILE A 219 -17.26 -7.40 -9.45
N SER A 220 -18.31 -7.42 -10.28
CA SER A 220 -18.60 -6.37 -11.26
C SER A 220 -19.04 -5.04 -10.63
N ALA A 221 -19.86 -5.09 -9.58
CA ALA A 221 -20.30 -3.89 -8.85
C ALA A 221 -19.15 -3.19 -8.08
N PRO A 222 -18.32 -3.90 -7.29
CA PRO A 222 -17.10 -3.36 -6.71
C PRO A 222 -16.16 -2.70 -7.73
N VAL A 223 -15.92 -3.35 -8.87
CA VAL A 223 -15.05 -2.82 -9.94
C VAL A 223 -15.60 -1.49 -10.46
N SER A 224 -16.89 -1.45 -10.78
CA SER A 224 -17.52 -0.25 -11.35
C SER A 224 -17.48 0.92 -10.37
N MET A 225 -17.74 0.65 -9.08
CA MET A 225 -17.68 1.65 -8.02
C MET A 225 -16.27 2.23 -7.88
N LEU A 226 -15.25 1.37 -7.83
CA LEU A 226 -13.86 1.79 -7.69
C LEU A 226 -13.37 2.54 -8.92
N LEU A 227 -13.67 2.06 -10.14
CA LEU A 227 -13.32 2.78 -11.37
C LEU A 227 -13.95 4.19 -11.39
N ASN A 228 -15.19 4.34 -10.95
CA ASN A 228 -15.82 5.66 -10.84
C ASN A 228 -15.10 6.56 -9.84
N SER A 229 -14.67 6.04 -8.69
CA SER A 229 -13.97 6.82 -7.67
C SER A 229 -12.54 7.19 -8.06
N PHE A 230 -11.90 6.44 -8.97
CA PHE A 230 -10.65 6.85 -9.62
C PHE A 230 -10.85 7.91 -10.71
N GLY A 231 -12.09 8.32 -11.02
CA GLY A 231 -12.39 9.18 -12.18
C GLY A 231 -12.25 8.45 -13.51
N LEU A 232 -12.24 7.11 -13.48
CA LEU A 232 -12.04 6.21 -14.62
C LEU A 232 -13.36 5.58 -15.09
N ALA A 233 -14.49 6.23 -14.82
CA ALA A 233 -15.84 5.78 -15.19
C ALA A 233 -15.99 5.48 -16.68
N SER A 234 -15.21 6.13 -17.55
CA SER A 234 -15.21 5.87 -18.99
C SER A 234 -14.60 4.53 -19.38
N LEU A 235 -13.74 3.93 -18.54
CA LEU A 235 -13.11 2.63 -18.80
C LEU A 235 -14.03 1.45 -18.47
N SER A 236 -14.99 1.62 -17.55
CA SER A 236 -15.98 0.58 -17.23
C SER A 236 -16.98 0.34 -18.37
N ALA A 237 -17.18 1.33 -19.23
CA ALA A 237 -18.04 1.22 -20.41
C ALA A 237 -17.36 0.55 -21.63
N MET A 238 -16.03 0.37 -21.60
CA MET A 238 -15.26 -0.23 -22.69
C MET A 238 -15.01 -1.73 -22.52
N SER A 239 -15.33 -2.29 -21.35
CA SER A 239 -15.16 -3.71 -21.02
C SER A 239 -16.48 -4.52 -21.02
N ALA A 240 -17.59 -3.89 -21.44
CA ALA A 240 -18.91 -4.52 -21.58
C ALA A 240 -19.21 -4.97 -23.00
#